data_AF-A0A8S3XC24-F1
#
_entry.id   AF-A0A8S3XC24-F1
#
_cell.length_a   1.000
_cell.length_b   1.000
_cell.length_c   1.000
_cell.angle_alpha   90.00
_cell.angle_beta   90.00
_cell.angle_gamma   90.00
#
_symmetry.space_group_name_H-M   'P 1'
#
loop_
_entity.id
_entity.type
_entity.pdbx_description
1 polymer ?
#
loop_
_entity_poly.entity_id
_entity_poly.type
_entity_poly.pdbx_seq_one_letter_code
_entity_poly.pdbx_strand_id
1 'polypeptide(L)'
;METRSTPPENRPRLSRIALSKRNRAVVRALNPMLVTYLEASRDLCETDSILFGAALAVCRIIGAKLSTAGRTTGQSSAIPTWRTRIEERIAKARALIGRLICFRSGNTRPRIVRTVRMAFAGTSVSLFRLFAKTDGAHRRPEAENRCLGKANSAIYREIDMVQPESSLPE
;
A
#
# COMPACT_ATOMS: atom_id res chain seq x y z
N MET A 1 -9.17 15.91 -19.58
CA MET A 1 -8.27 15.56 -18.46
C MET A 1 -8.61 16.35 -17.18
N GLU A 2 -9.88 16.75 -16.95
CA GLU A 2 -10.23 17.63 -15.81
C GLU A 2 -10.30 16.97 -14.42
N THR A 3 -10.18 15.64 -14.31
CA THR A 3 -10.38 14.95 -13.01
C THR A 3 -9.14 14.86 -12.13
N ARG A 4 -7.95 15.26 -12.63
CA ARG A 4 -6.72 15.30 -11.80
C ARG A 4 -6.78 16.39 -10.73
N SER A 5 -7.54 17.46 -10.97
CA SER A 5 -7.60 18.63 -10.08
C SER A 5 -8.86 18.69 -9.22
N THR A 6 -9.82 17.77 -9.40
CA THR A 6 -11.03 17.76 -8.59
C THR A 6 -10.81 17.00 -7.28
N PRO A 7 -11.03 17.63 -6.12
CA PRO A 7 -10.98 16.97 -4.83
C PRO A 7 -11.89 15.74 -4.84
N PRO A 8 -11.53 14.63 -4.18
CA PRO A 8 -12.33 13.39 -4.15
C PRO A 8 -13.79 13.62 -3.74
N GLU A 9 -14.03 14.65 -2.94
CA GLU A 9 -15.33 15.05 -2.40
C GLU A 9 -16.27 15.64 -3.45
N ASN A 10 -15.70 16.26 -4.50
CA ASN A 10 -16.45 16.94 -5.57
C ASN A 10 -16.58 16.06 -6.83
N ARG A 11 -16.17 14.79 -6.76
CA ARG A 11 -16.22 13.88 -7.90
C ARG A 11 -17.65 13.39 -8.15
N PRO A 12 -18.12 13.38 -9.41
CA PRO A 12 -19.45 12.85 -9.73
C PRO A 12 -19.51 11.34 -9.42
N ARG A 13 -20.69 10.87 -9.03
CA ARG A 13 -20.89 9.44 -8.73
C ARG A 13 -20.93 8.64 -10.03
N LEU A 14 -20.11 7.60 -10.07
CA LEU A 14 -20.11 6.63 -11.16
C LEU A 14 -21.21 5.59 -10.90
N SER A 15 -22.09 5.39 -11.88
CA SER A 15 -23.08 4.33 -11.84
C SER A 15 -22.42 2.96 -11.85
N ARG A 16 -23.02 1.98 -11.15
CA ARG A 16 -22.58 0.59 -11.26
C ARG A 16 -22.88 0.06 -12.67
N ILE A 17 -21.84 -0.34 -13.39
CA ILE A 17 -21.95 -0.88 -14.75
C ILE A 17 -21.98 -2.41 -14.70
N ALA A 18 -22.96 -3.02 -15.36
CA ALA A 18 -22.96 -4.47 -15.58
C ALA A 18 -21.91 -4.87 -16.61
N LEU A 19 -21.15 -5.95 -16.36
CA LEU A 19 -20.07 -6.43 -17.24
C LEU A 19 -20.59 -7.25 -18.44
N SER A 20 -21.45 -6.63 -19.25
CA SER A 20 -21.90 -7.18 -20.54
C SER A 20 -20.71 -7.35 -21.51
N LYS A 21 -20.88 -8.16 -22.57
CA LYS A 21 -19.82 -8.39 -23.58
C LYS A 21 -19.31 -7.08 -24.19
N ARG A 22 -20.22 -6.14 -24.47
CA ARG A 22 -19.89 -4.79 -24.96
C ARG A 22 -19.09 -3.99 -23.94
N ASN A 23 -19.55 -3.92 -22.70
CA ASN A 23 -18.89 -3.13 -21.65
C ASN A 23 -17.50 -3.70 -21.33
N ARG A 24 -17.36 -5.03 -21.35
CA ARG A 24 -16.08 -5.72 -21.19
C ARG A 24 -15.10 -5.39 -22.31
N ALA A 25 -15.58 -5.25 -23.55
CA ALA A 25 -14.74 -4.85 -24.68
C ALA A 25 -14.18 -3.43 -24.49
N VAL A 26 -15.01 -2.48 -24.03
CA VAL A 26 -14.58 -1.11 -23.71
C VAL A 26 -13.52 -1.10 -22.62
N VAL A 27 -13.76 -1.81 -21.51
CA VAL A 27 -12.78 -1.92 -20.42
C VAL A 27 -11.47 -2.55 -20.91
N ARG A 28 -11.55 -3.61 -21.72
CA ARG A 28 -10.37 -4.26 -22.29
C ARG A 28 -9.58 -3.35 -23.23
N ALA A 29 -10.25 -2.48 -23.99
CA ALA A 29 -9.59 -1.52 -24.86
C ALA A 29 -8.87 -0.40 -24.08
N LEU A 30 -9.45 0.04 -22.94
CA LEU A 30 -8.85 1.09 -22.09
C LEU A 30 -7.75 0.58 -21.15
N ASN A 31 -7.80 -0.69 -20.76
CA ASN A 31 -6.88 -1.24 -19.77
C ASN A 31 -5.38 -1.13 -20.17
N PRO A 32 -4.96 -1.38 -21.43
CA PRO A 32 -3.58 -1.17 -21.85
C PRO A 32 -3.13 0.29 -21.72
N MET A 33 -4.00 1.25 -22.04
CA MET A 33 -3.68 2.68 -21.90
C MET A 33 -3.51 3.07 -20.44
N LEU A 34 -4.31 2.46 -19.55
CA LEU A 34 -4.25 2.72 -18.12
C LEU A 34 -2.88 2.38 -17.52
N VAL A 35 -2.22 1.32 -18.00
CA VAL A 35 -0.90 0.90 -17.52
C VAL A 35 0.11 2.03 -17.67
N THR A 36 0.15 2.68 -18.82
CA THR A 36 1.08 3.79 -19.10
C THR A 36 0.86 4.97 -18.16
N TYR A 37 -0.39 5.29 -17.81
CA TYR A 37 -0.68 6.35 -16.85
C TYR A 37 -0.33 5.96 -15.41
N LEU A 38 -0.52 4.69 -15.05
CA LEU A 38 -0.19 4.18 -13.72
C LEU A 38 1.32 4.10 -13.47
N GLU A 39 2.12 3.80 -14.49
CA GLU A 39 3.59 3.82 -14.40
C GLU A 39 4.14 5.21 -14.09
N ALA A 40 3.50 6.26 -14.59
CA ALA A 40 3.87 7.65 -14.33
C ALA A 40 3.38 8.17 -12.97
N SER A 41 2.55 7.41 -12.25
CA SER A 41 1.93 7.81 -10.99
C SER A 41 2.94 7.84 -9.85
N ARG A 42 2.99 8.93 -9.09
CA ARG A 42 3.97 9.11 -7.99
C ARG A 42 3.45 8.69 -6.63
N ASP A 43 2.14 8.73 -6.43
CA ASP A 43 1.52 8.43 -5.14
C ASP A 43 0.13 7.78 -5.29
N LEU A 44 -0.45 7.39 -4.14
CA LEU A 44 -1.75 6.70 -4.11
C LEU A 44 -2.92 7.64 -4.43
N CYS A 45 -2.76 8.95 -4.24
CA CYS A 45 -3.79 9.94 -4.54
C CYS A 45 -3.87 10.21 -6.06
N GLU A 46 -2.73 10.30 -6.72
CA GLU A 46 -2.63 10.38 -8.17
C GLU A 46 -3.16 9.09 -8.80
N THR A 47 -2.78 7.93 -8.25
CA THR A 47 -3.31 6.63 -8.67
C THR A 47 -4.84 6.58 -8.58
N ASP A 48 -5.41 7.00 -7.45
CA ASP A 48 -6.86 7.08 -7.28
C ASP A 48 -7.54 7.99 -8.31
N SER A 49 -6.91 9.13 -8.61
CA SER A 49 -7.40 10.10 -9.61
C SER A 49 -7.35 9.55 -11.04
N ILE A 50 -6.29 8.81 -11.38
CA ILE A 50 -6.14 8.11 -12.66
C ILE A 50 -7.20 7.02 -12.81
N LEU A 51 -7.37 6.18 -11.79
CA LEU A 51 -8.39 5.12 -11.77
C LEU A 51 -9.80 5.69 -11.89
N PHE A 52 -10.08 6.78 -11.17
CA PHE A 52 -11.36 7.49 -11.29
C PHE A 52 -11.58 8.05 -12.71
N GLY A 53 -10.57 8.69 -13.30
CA GLY A 53 -10.64 9.21 -14.66
C GLY A 53 -10.90 8.12 -15.70
N ALA A 54 -10.25 6.96 -15.55
CA ALA A 54 -10.47 5.80 -16.41
C ALA A 54 -11.89 5.24 -16.26
N ALA A 55 -12.37 5.08 -15.03
CA ALA A 55 -13.73 4.63 -14.78
C ALA A 55 -14.78 5.63 -15.31
N LEU A 56 -14.53 6.93 -15.17
CA LEU A 56 -15.37 7.98 -15.74
C LEU A 56 -15.40 7.92 -17.27
N ALA A 57 -14.26 7.67 -17.92
CA ALA A 57 -14.19 7.48 -19.37
C ALA A 57 -15.03 6.27 -19.82
N VAL A 58 -14.91 5.14 -19.11
CA VAL A 58 -15.74 3.94 -19.36
C VAL A 58 -17.23 4.28 -19.23
N CYS A 59 -17.64 4.95 -18.15
CA CYS A 59 -19.03 5.38 -17.94
C CYS A 59 -19.54 6.24 -19.10
N ARG A 60 -18.73 7.20 -19.56
CA ARG A 60 -19.08 8.08 -20.69
C ARG A 60 -19.23 7.32 -22.00
N ILE A 61 -18.30 6.42 -22.32
CA ILE A 61 -18.34 5.61 -23.56
C ILE A 61 -19.57 4.69 -23.60
N ILE A 62 -19.97 4.16 -22.44
CA ILE A 62 -21.13 3.26 -22.32
C ILE A 62 -22.45 4.04 -22.25
N GLY A 63 -22.40 5.37 -22.09
CA GLY A 63 -23.59 6.20 -21.91
C GLY A 63 -24.25 6.03 -20.54
N ALA A 64 -23.47 5.63 -19.54
CA ALA A 64 -23.98 5.41 -18.19
C ALA A 64 -24.28 6.74 -17.50
N LYS A 65 -25.41 6.82 -16.78
CA LYS A 65 -25.83 8.04 -16.09
C LYS A 65 -24.83 8.38 -14.97
N LEU A 66 -24.32 9.60 -15.00
CA LEU A 66 -23.53 10.19 -13.92
C LEU A 66 -24.47 10.93 -12.99
N SER A 67 -24.44 10.59 -11.70
CA SER A 67 -25.19 11.37 -10.71
C SER A 67 -24.33 12.53 -10.23
N THR A 68 -24.86 13.74 -10.38
CA THR A 68 -24.30 15.00 -9.87
C THR A 68 -24.67 15.25 -8.41
N ALA A 69 -25.47 14.37 -7.80
CA ALA A 69 -25.86 14.53 -6.40
C ALA A 69 -24.61 14.44 -5.52
N GLY A 70 -24.20 15.60 -4.99
CA GLY A 70 -23.20 15.71 -3.92
C GLY A 70 -23.55 14.75 -2.79
N ARG A 71 -22.52 14.27 -2.07
CA ARG A 71 -22.69 13.26 -1.02
C ARG A 71 -23.89 13.61 -0.14
N THR A 72 -24.97 12.82 -0.26
CA THR A 72 -26.04 12.86 0.75
C THR A 72 -25.38 12.54 2.08
N THR A 73 -25.64 13.41 3.06
CA THR A 73 -25.14 13.36 4.43
C THR A 73 -25.19 11.93 4.96
N GLY A 74 -24.03 11.30 5.15
CA GLY A 74 -23.93 9.95 5.74
C GLY A 74 -22.98 8.96 5.06
N GLN A 75 -22.51 9.22 3.84
CA GLN A 75 -21.47 8.37 3.23
C GLN A 75 -20.08 8.94 3.53
N SER A 76 -19.48 8.38 4.58
CA SER A 76 -18.10 8.62 5.01
C SER A 76 -17.14 8.58 3.81
N SER A 77 -16.10 9.41 3.88
CA SER A 77 -14.94 9.51 2.99
C SER A 77 -14.08 8.23 2.99
N ALA A 78 -14.71 7.05 3.04
CA ALA A 78 -14.07 5.78 3.25
C ALA A 78 -12.97 5.57 2.20
N ILE A 79 -11.75 5.45 2.70
CA ILE A 79 -10.58 5.11 1.91
C ILE A 79 -10.90 3.83 1.14
N PRO A 80 -10.68 3.79 -0.18
CA PRO A 80 -11.04 2.63 -0.96
C PRO A 80 -10.22 1.41 -0.51
N THR A 81 -10.84 0.25 -0.41
CA THR A 81 -10.22 -0.98 0.14
C THR A 81 -8.91 -1.36 -0.56
N TRP A 82 -8.78 -1.08 -1.86
CA TRP A 82 -7.55 -1.34 -2.60
C TRP A 82 -6.38 -0.51 -2.07
N ARG A 83 -6.64 0.74 -1.66
CA ARG A 83 -5.63 1.66 -1.14
C ARG A 83 -5.12 1.18 0.21
N THR A 84 -6.03 0.82 1.12
CA THR A 84 -5.70 0.22 2.42
C THR A 84 -4.83 -1.02 2.24
N ARG A 85 -5.17 -1.92 1.31
CA ARG A 85 -4.39 -3.13 1.03
C ARG A 85 -2.97 -2.82 0.54
N ILE A 86 -2.79 -1.78 -0.27
CA ILE A 86 -1.45 -1.37 -0.73
C ILE A 86 -0.66 -0.77 0.43
N GLU A 87 -1.28 0.11 1.21
CA GLU A 87 -0.66 0.74 2.39
C GLU A 87 -0.20 -0.31 3.41
N GLU A 88 -1.03 -1.31 3.70
CA GLU A 88 -0.66 -2.45 4.55
C GLU A 88 0.54 -3.24 4.01
N ARG A 89 0.58 -3.49 2.69
CA ARG A 89 1.71 -4.19 2.07
C ARG A 89 2.99 -3.38 2.16
N ILE A 90 2.91 -2.07 1.97
CA ILE A 90 4.05 -1.15 2.15
C ILE A 90 4.52 -1.17 3.61
N ALA A 91 3.60 -1.11 4.58
CA ALA A 91 3.93 -1.18 6.00
C ALA A 91 4.62 -2.50 6.37
N LYS A 92 4.10 -3.63 5.89
CA LYS A 92 4.72 -4.96 6.07
C LYS A 92 6.12 -5.03 5.46
N ALA A 93 6.32 -4.45 4.27
CA ALA A 93 7.63 -4.39 3.62
C ALA A 93 8.62 -3.54 4.42
N ARG A 94 8.22 -2.35 4.88
CA ARG A 94 9.04 -1.48 5.75
C ARG A 94 9.43 -2.20 7.04
N ALA A 95 8.49 -2.88 7.69
CA ALA A 95 8.75 -3.65 8.89
C ALA A 95 9.76 -4.80 8.63
N LEU A 96 9.67 -5.48 7.48
CA LEU A 96 10.64 -6.49 7.10
C LEU A 96 12.03 -5.89 6.86
N ILE A 97 12.13 -4.77 6.13
CA ILE A 97 13.39 -4.05 5.92
C ILE A 97 14.03 -3.68 7.26
N GLY A 98 13.26 -3.13 8.20
CA GLY A 98 13.75 -2.79 9.55
C GLY A 98 14.30 -4.00 10.29
N ARG A 99 13.61 -5.15 10.23
CA ARG A 99 14.10 -6.40 10.85
C ARG A 99 15.38 -6.93 10.19
N LEU A 100 15.51 -6.80 8.88
CA LEU A 100 16.73 -7.16 8.14
C LEU A 100 17.91 -6.25 8.50
N ILE A 101 17.67 -4.95 8.67
CA ILE A 101 18.69 -4.00 9.14
C ILE A 101 19.13 -4.37 10.55
N CYS A 102 18.20 -4.62 11.48
CA CYS A 102 18.52 -5.07 12.84
C CYS A 102 19.36 -6.36 12.84
N PHE A 103 19.00 -7.32 12.00
CA PHE A 103 19.76 -8.56 11.83
C PHE A 103 21.18 -8.29 11.33
N ARG A 104 21.33 -7.43 10.31
CA ARG A 104 22.63 -7.00 9.79
C ARG A 104 23.50 -6.30 10.84
N SER A 105 22.88 -5.55 11.77
CA SER A 105 23.59 -4.92 12.89
C SER A 105 23.97 -5.88 14.02
N GLY A 106 23.79 -7.21 13.83
CA GLY A 106 24.18 -8.23 14.80
C GLY A 106 23.07 -8.64 15.78
N ASN A 107 21.83 -8.20 15.59
CA ASN A 107 20.73 -8.61 16.47
C ASN A 107 20.22 -10.02 16.10
N THR A 108 20.57 -11.00 16.93
CA THR A 108 20.28 -12.43 16.73
C THR A 108 19.08 -12.93 17.53
N ARG A 109 18.22 -12.04 18.05
CA ARG A 109 17.01 -12.46 18.79
C ARG A 109 16.18 -13.45 17.96
N PRO A 110 15.64 -14.53 18.56
CA PRO A 110 14.96 -15.60 17.82
C PRO A 110 13.85 -15.12 16.88
N ARG A 111 13.09 -14.09 17.27
CA ARG A 111 12.02 -13.49 16.45
C ARG A 111 12.55 -12.86 15.15
N ILE A 112 13.71 -12.20 15.22
CA ILE A 112 14.35 -11.57 14.06
C ILE A 112 14.89 -12.65 13.13
N VAL A 113 15.67 -13.60 13.67
CA VAL A 113 16.23 -14.73 12.92
C VAL A 113 15.13 -15.53 12.21
N ARG A 114 14.01 -15.81 12.89
CA ARG A 114 12.85 -16.48 12.29
C ARG A 114 12.24 -15.67 11.16
N THR A 115 12.11 -14.35 11.33
CA THR A 115 11.58 -13.49 10.26
C THR A 115 12.48 -13.50 9.04
N VAL A 116 13.81 -13.40 9.22
CA VAL A 116 14.77 -13.46 8.11
C VAL A 116 14.73 -14.83 7.42
N ARG A 117 14.68 -15.93 8.20
CA ARG A 117 14.48 -17.30 7.67
C ARG A 117 13.26 -17.41 6.77
N MET A 118 12.11 -16.92 7.25
CA MET A 118 10.86 -16.97 6.50
C MET A 118 10.90 -16.08 5.26
N ALA A 119 11.51 -14.89 5.34
CA ALA A 119 11.60 -13.96 4.23
C ALA A 119 12.46 -14.47 3.06
N PHE A 120 13.48 -15.27 3.35
CA PHE A 120 14.36 -15.89 2.35
C PHE A 120 14.05 -17.37 2.11
N ALA A 121 12.94 -17.89 2.66
CA ALA A 121 12.54 -19.28 2.43
C ALA A 121 12.32 -19.53 0.93
N GLY A 122 12.94 -20.57 0.39
CA GLY A 122 12.87 -20.90 -1.05
C GLY A 122 13.79 -20.06 -1.95
N THR A 123 14.62 -19.18 -1.39
CA THR A 123 15.67 -18.48 -2.13
C THR A 123 17.03 -19.18 -1.95
N SER A 124 18.00 -18.93 -2.83
CA SER A 124 19.37 -19.44 -2.72
C SER A 124 20.21 -18.73 -1.63
N VAL A 125 19.60 -17.82 -0.86
CA VAL A 125 20.27 -17.04 0.18
C VAL A 125 20.41 -17.87 1.46
N SER A 126 21.62 -18.34 1.74
CA SER A 126 21.96 -19.02 2.99
C SER A 126 22.22 -18.01 4.12
N LEU A 127 21.53 -18.17 5.24
CA LEU A 127 21.74 -17.36 6.45
C LEU A 127 23.17 -17.47 7.01
N PHE A 128 23.84 -18.61 6.83
CA PHE A 128 25.23 -18.77 7.25
C PHE A 128 26.16 -17.78 6.53
N ARG A 129 25.89 -17.44 5.26
CA ARG A 129 26.63 -16.38 4.55
C ARG A 129 26.34 -14.99 5.10
N LEU A 130 25.13 -14.77 5.65
CA LEU A 130 24.77 -13.50 6.27
C LEU A 130 25.42 -13.34 7.65
N PHE A 131 25.54 -14.42 8.44
CA PHE A 131 26.26 -14.44 9.71
C PHE A 131 27.79 -14.25 9.53
N ALA A 132 28.40 -14.95 8.58
CA ALA A 132 29.84 -14.81 8.31
C ALA A 132 30.25 -13.39 7.87
N LYS A 133 29.30 -12.61 7.30
CA LYS A 133 29.54 -11.22 6.88
C LYS A 133 29.38 -10.21 8.03
N THR A 134 28.64 -10.54 9.09
CA THR A 134 28.49 -9.68 10.28
C THR A 134 29.68 -9.81 11.22
N ASP A 135 30.34 -10.97 11.26
CA ASP A 135 31.52 -11.20 12.11
C ASP A 135 32.77 -10.46 11.60
N GLY A 136 32.83 -10.15 10.29
CA GLY A 136 33.90 -9.34 9.69
C GLY A 136 33.72 -7.82 9.77
N ALA A 137 32.58 -7.32 10.25
CA ALA A 137 32.25 -5.88 10.29
C ALA A 137 32.43 -5.25 11.68
N HIS A 138 33.25 -5.86 12.54
CA HIS A 138 33.56 -5.35 13.88
C HIS A 138 34.61 -4.21 13.83
N ARG A 139 34.21 -3.02 13.36
CA ARG A 139 34.85 -1.73 13.70
C ARG A 139 33.84 -0.57 13.51
N ARG A 140 33.15 -0.23 14.63
CA ARG A 140 32.56 1.05 15.15
C ARG A 140 32.24 2.25 14.20
N PRO A 141 31.26 3.16 14.54
CA PRO A 141 31.08 3.74 15.89
C PRO A 141 29.65 3.81 16.46
N GLU A 142 29.60 3.83 17.80
CA GLU A 142 28.46 3.74 18.71
C GLU A 142 27.58 5.01 18.82
N ALA A 143 27.60 5.92 17.85
CA ALA A 143 26.95 7.23 17.99
C ALA A 143 25.50 7.31 17.45
N GLU A 144 25.08 6.45 16.51
CA GLU A 144 23.74 6.56 15.88
C GLU A 144 22.62 5.81 16.62
N ASN A 145 22.97 4.96 17.58
CA ASN A 145 22.01 4.06 18.23
C ASN A 145 21.03 4.76 19.19
N ARG A 146 21.26 6.03 19.55
CA ARG A 146 20.36 6.76 20.46
C ARG A 146 19.17 7.42 19.74
N CYS A 147 19.30 7.72 18.44
CA CYS A 147 18.22 8.28 17.63
C CYS A 147 17.30 7.20 17.03
N LEU A 148 17.84 6.04 16.67
CA LEU A 148 17.07 4.92 16.13
C LEU A 148 16.20 4.21 17.17
N GLY A 149 16.57 4.25 18.45
CA GLY A 149 15.74 3.71 19.55
C GLY A 149 14.40 4.42 19.70
N LYS A 150 14.36 5.75 19.46
CA LYS A 150 13.12 6.54 19.53
C LYS A 150 12.25 6.36 18.29
N ALA A 151 12.85 6.32 17.09
CA ALA A 151 12.12 6.06 15.84
C ALA A 151 11.54 4.64 15.80
N ASN A 152 12.28 3.64 16.27
CA ASN A 152 11.80 2.26 16.33
C ASN A 152 10.71 2.08 17.39
N SER A 153 10.78 2.78 18.54
CA SER A 153 9.69 2.74 19.53
C SER A 153 8.38 3.33 18.99
N ALA A 154 8.43 4.32 18.10
CA ALA A 154 7.24 4.86 17.44
C ALA A 154 6.65 3.84 16.46
N ILE A 155 7.49 3.19 15.64
CA ILE A 155 7.07 2.15 14.69
C ILE A 155 6.47 0.93 15.41
N TYR A 156 7.03 0.52 16.56
CA TYR A 156 6.46 -0.60 17.32
C TYR A 156 5.15 -0.23 18.05
N ARG A 157 4.98 1.01 18.54
CA ARG A 157 3.70 1.47 19.13
C ARG A 157 2.59 1.58 18.09
N GLU A 158 2.92 2.00 16.87
CA GLU A 158 1.96 2.15 15.78
C GLU A 158 1.46 0.78 15.25
N ILE A 159 2.30 -0.26 15.37
CA ILE A 159 1.94 -1.65 15.02
C ILE A 159 1.05 -2.29 16.10
N ASP A 160 1.25 -1.98 17.38
CA ASP A 160 0.44 -2.54 18.49
C ASP A 160 -0.92 -1.82 18.69
N MET A 161 -1.14 -0.66 18.05
CA MET A 161 -2.44 0.04 18.06
C MET A 161 -3.44 -0.44 17.01
N VAL A 162 -3.09 -1.41 16.15
CA VAL A 162 -4.04 -2.08 15.25
C VAL A 162 -4.49 -3.41 15.88
N GLN A 163 -5.23 -3.31 16.99
CA GLN A 163 -6.13 -4.37 17.45
C GLN A 163 -7.56 -4.00 17.02
N PRO A 164 -8.36 -4.94 16.49
CA PRO A 164 -9.74 -4.66 16.14
C PRO A 164 -10.57 -4.45 17.41
N GLU A 165 -11.31 -3.35 17.48
CA GLU A 165 -12.39 -3.20 18.44
C GLU A 165 -13.42 -4.32 18.19
N SER A 166 -13.37 -5.37 18.99
CA SER A 166 -14.49 -6.29 19.19
C SER A 166 -15.21 -5.87 20.46
N SER A 167 -16.25 -5.07 20.30
CA SER A 167 -17.32 -4.90 21.31
C SER A 167 -18.57 -4.40 20.58
N LEU A 168 -19.42 -5.35 20.19
CA LEU A 168 -20.83 -5.12 19.86
C LEU A 168 -21.64 -5.09 21.16
N PRO A 169 -22.60 -4.18 21.34
CA PRO A 169 -23.54 -4.26 22.45
C PRO A 169 -24.77 -5.10 22.05
N GLU A 170 -25.21 -5.96 22.96
CA GLU A 170 -26.63 -6.27 23.18
C GLU A 170 -27.07 -5.60 24.48
#